data_AF-A0A0B0MGQ5-F1
#
_entry.id   AF-A0A0B0MGQ5-F1
#
_cell.length_a   1.000
_cell.length_b   1.000
_cell.length_c   1.000
_cell.angle_alpha   90.00
_cell.angle_beta   90.00
_cell.angle_gamma   90.00
#
_symmetry.space_group_name_H-M   'P 1'
#
loop_
_entity.id
_entity.type
_entity.pdbx_description
1 polymer ?
#
loop_
_entity_poly.entity_id
_entity_poly.type
_entity_poly.pdbx_seq_one_letter_code
_entity_poly.pdbx_strand_id
1 'polypeptide(L)'
;MNTTVGSYALLGSVVGWDAGVVEKLRNVGAVILGKAILTEWYSFRALGKTPNGWCARGGQAQILVDQAADQHIRGRQYGDHFTFGLKPTVGLTSRAGVVPISSRQDTIGPMARTVVDAVHLLNAIVGFDPRDSEATSETAQFIPDGGYKQFLNEDGIIGKRLGVVRHPYLDTLNRSTVSTFENHLELLRSGELMLLQAEFKSSVNEYLKELAISFVRSLADIIDFNQNNPELEKLEEYGQQTLIESERTNGIGEKERKAAEYLEKLSWDGFEKKMKDYKLDALVTPDISLAMTVLAIGGYPGISVEPNTKAMGCSLGFALEG
;
A
#
# COMPACT_ATOMS: atom_id res chain seq x y z
N MET A 1 -3.53 1.42 -22.57
CA MET A 1 -2.61 0.47 -21.89
C MET A 1 -3.45 -0.47 -21.05
N ASN A 2 -3.08 -1.75 -20.90
CA ASN A 2 -3.81 -2.69 -20.05
C ASN A 2 -3.58 -2.39 -18.56
N THR A 3 -4.58 -2.64 -17.72
CA THR A 3 -4.50 -2.61 -16.25
C THR A 3 -4.73 -4.04 -15.76
N THR A 4 -3.66 -4.75 -15.39
CA THR A 4 -3.74 -6.22 -15.21
C THR A 4 -3.30 -6.73 -13.86
N VAL A 5 -2.86 -5.86 -12.94
CA VAL A 5 -2.24 -6.23 -11.66
C VAL A 5 -1.19 -7.35 -11.77
N GLY A 6 -0.48 -7.40 -12.90
CA GLY A 6 0.53 -8.41 -13.18
C GLY A 6 0.03 -9.78 -13.69
N SER A 7 -1.28 -10.07 -13.62
CA SER A 7 -1.87 -11.35 -14.03
C SER A 7 -2.31 -11.35 -15.49
N TYR A 8 -2.27 -12.52 -16.14
CA TYR A 8 -2.80 -12.72 -17.49
C TYR A 8 -4.32 -12.78 -17.53
N ALA A 9 -5.00 -13.05 -16.41
CA ALA A 9 -6.47 -13.09 -16.33
C ALA A 9 -7.13 -11.78 -16.80
N LEU A 10 -6.44 -10.65 -16.60
CA LEU A 10 -6.89 -9.32 -17.00
C LEU A 10 -6.24 -8.80 -18.29
N LEU A 11 -5.42 -9.60 -18.97
CA LEU A 11 -4.84 -9.19 -20.25
C LEU A 11 -5.95 -9.02 -21.30
N GLY A 12 -5.97 -7.87 -21.96
CA GLY A 12 -7.01 -7.51 -22.93
C GLY A 12 -8.24 -6.87 -22.30
N SER A 13 -8.31 -6.79 -20.96
CA SER A 13 -9.40 -6.10 -20.28
C SER A 13 -9.29 -4.58 -20.43
N VAL A 14 -10.43 -3.92 -20.59
CA VAL A 14 -10.53 -2.47 -20.82
C VAL A 14 -11.42 -1.84 -19.77
N VAL A 15 -10.86 -0.89 -19.02
CA VAL A 15 -11.63 0.06 -18.21
C VAL A 15 -12.13 1.16 -19.15
N GLY A 16 -13.43 1.48 -19.10
CA GLY A 16 -14.05 2.43 -20.03
C GLY A 16 -13.64 3.89 -19.86
N TRP A 17 -12.81 4.19 -18.85
CA TRP A 17 -12.44 5.53 -18.41
C TRP A 17 -11.09 5.51 -17.71
N ASP A 18 -10.43 6.66 -17.63
CA ASP A 18 -9.19 6.81 -16.87
C ASP A 18 -9.48 6.80 -15.38
N ALA A 19 -8.64 6.12 -14.59
CA ALA A 19 -8.67 6.24 -13.14
C ALA A 19 -8.61 7.72 -12.71
N GLY A 20 -9.28 8.08 -11.61
CA GLY A 20 -9.43 9.47 -11.19
C GLY A 20 -8.10 10.22 -11.08
N VAL A 21 -7.07 9.57 -10.54
CA VAL A 21 -5.71 10.11 -10.48
C VAL A 21 -5.07 10.30 -11.85
N VAL A 22 -5.33 9.42 -12.83
CA VAL A 22 -4.78 9.52 -14.19
C VAL A 22 -5.43 10.67 -14.95
N GLU A 23 -6.75 10.84 -14.79
CA GLU A 23 -7.49 11.97 -15.35
C GLU A 23 -6.93 13.30 -14.82
N LYS A 24 -6.74 13.40 -13.51
CA LYS A 24 -6.13 14.59 -12.89
C LYS A 24 -4.71 14.87 -13.39
N LEU A 25 -3.88 13.83 -13.55
CA LEU A 25 -2.53 13.97 -14.13
C LEU A 25 -2.58 14.48 -15.57
N ARG A 26 -3.47 13.96 -16.41
CA ARG A 26 -3.65 14.44 -17.79
C ARG A 26 -4.12 15.89 -17.83
N ASN A 27 -5.01 16.29 -16.93
CA ASN A 27 -5.53 17.66 -16.84
C ASN A 27 -4.43 18.68 -16.52
N VAL A 28 -3.37 18.29 -15.81
CA VAL A 28 -2.19 19.15 -15.58
C VAL A 28 -1.09 18.99 -16.65
N GLY A 29 -1.37 18.28 -17.74
CA GLY A 29 -0.47 18.10 -18.88
C GLY A 29 0.58 17.00 -18.72
N ALA A 30 0.43 16.09 -17.75
CA ALA A 30 1.36 14.98 -17.58
C ALA A 30 1.23 13.95 -18.71
N VAL A 31 2.37 13.45 -19.19
CA VAL A 31 2.44 12.39 -20.19
C VAL A 31 2.63 11.04 -19.49
N ILE A 32 1.70 10.11 -19.71
CA ILE A 32 1.78 8.76 -19.14
C ILE A 32 2.60 7.86 -20.05
N LEU A 33 3.85 7.57 -19.66
CA LEU A 33 4.79 6.77 -20.46
C LEU A 33 4.43 5.28 -20.52
N GLY A 34 3.88 4.74 -19.44
CA GLY A 34 3.75 3.29 -19.30
C GLY A 34 3.07 2.86 -18.01
N LYS A 35 3.11 1.55 -17.76
CA LYS A 35 2.72 0.92 -16.50
C LYS A 35 3.95 0.21 -15.94
N ALA A 36 4.26 0.43 -14.67
CA ALA A 36 5.32 -0.29 -13.98
C ALA A 36 4.88 -1.72 -13.64
N ILE A 37 5.86 -2.57 -13.35
CA ILE A 37 5.63 -3.90 -12.77
C ILE A 37 5.28 -3.78 -11.27
N LEU A 38 4.57 -4.77 -10.74
CA LEU A 38 4.28 -4.93 -9.31
C LEU A 38 4.36 -6.41 -8.93
N THR A 39 4.38 -6.70 -7.62
CA THR A 39 4.05 -8.04 -7.14
C THR A 39 2.62 -8.37 -7.52
N GLU A 40 2.38 -9.51 -8.15
CA GLU A 40 1.06 -9.84 -8.70
C GLU A 40 -0.07 -9.72 -7.67
N TRP A 41 -1.18 -9.10 -8.08
CA TRP A 41 -2.31 -8.78 -7.19
C TRP A 41 -1.89 -8.06 -5.91
N TYR A 42 -0.88 -7.19 -5.98
CA TYR A 42 -0.31 -6.48 -4.83
C TYR A 42 0.20 -7.43 -3.72
N SER A 43 0.69 -8.63 -4.08
CA SER A 43 1.02 -9.73 -3.16
C SER A 43 -0.19 -10.50 -2.61
N PHE A 44 -1.41 -10.02 -2.83
CA PHE A 44 -2.63 -10.58 -2.26
C PHE A 44 -3.11 -11.87 -2.92
N ARG A 45 -2.47 -12.33 -4.01
CA ARG A 45 -2.78 -13.63 -4.60
C ARG A 45 -2.44 -14.80 -3.67
N ALA A 46 -1.25 -14.75 -3.10
CA ALA A 46 -0.70 -15.76 -2.22
C ALA A 46 0.32 -15.10 -1.28
N LEU A 47 -0.19 -14.57 -0.17
CA LEU A 47 0.59 -13.80 0.80
C LEU A 47 1.80 -14.62 1.29
N GLY A 48 2.99 -14.00 1.22
CA GLY A 48 4.25 -14.61 1.66
C GLY A 48 4.84 -15.67 0.73
N LYS A 49 4.15 -16.06 -0.36
CA LYS A 49 4.65 -17.05 -1.33
C LYS A 49 5.19 -16.42 -2.61
N THR A 50 4.55 -15.35 -3.08
CA THR A 50 4.96 -14.67 -4.32
C THR A 50 6.16 -13.76 -4.05
N PRO A 51 7.27 -13.87 -4.79
CA PRO A 51 8.42 -12.98 -4.62
C PRO A 51 8.05 -11.52 -4.87
N ASN A 52 8.61 -10.61 -4.07
CA ASN A 52 8.36 -9.19 -4.25
C ASN A 52 8.87 -8.70 -5.62
N GLY A 53 8.04 -7.94 -6.32
CA GLY A 53 8.31 -7.46 -7.67
C GLY A 53 8.12 -8.50 -8.77
N TRP A 54 7.61 -9.70 -8.45
CA TRP A 54 7.28 -10.70 -9.45
C TRP A 54 5.80 -10.65 -9.85
N CYS A 55 5.53 -10.76 -11.15
CA CYS A 55 4.21 -11.15 -11.66
C CYS A 55 4.32 -11.96 -12.96
N ALA A 56 3.28 -12.72 -13.29
CA ALA A 56 3.26 -13.59 -14.46
C ALA A 56 3.53 -12.82 -15.77
N ARG A 57 2.92 -11.65 -15.93
CA ARG A 57 3.07 -10.82 -17.14
C ARG A 57 4.39 -10.09 -17.25
N GLY A 58 4.97 -9.70 -16.11
CA GLY A 58 6.14 -8.83 -16.05
C GLY A 58 7.44 -9.56 -15.75
N GLY A 59 7.38 -10.81 -15.30
CA GLY A 59 8.52 -11.53 -14.75
C GLY A 59 8.96 -10.97 -13.40
N GLN A 60 10.24 -11.12 -13.08
CA GLN A 60 10.84 -10.58 -11.85
C GLN A 60 11.45 -9.21 -12.11
N ALA A 61 10.96 -8.19 -11.40
CA ALA A 61 11.63 -6.89 -11.34
C ALA A 61 13.07 -7.08 -10.83
N GLN A 62 14.04 -6.55 -11.56
CA GLN A 62 15.45 -6.56 -11.18
C GLN A 62 15.83 -5.25 -10.51
N ILE A 63 16.63 -5.35 -9.46
CA ILE A 63 17.28 -4.18 -8.86
C ILE A 63 18.54 -3.92 -9.69
N LEU A 64 18.63 -2.74 -10.29
CA LEU A 64 19.84 -2.28 -10.98
C LEU A 64 20.83 -1.75 -9.94
N VAL A 65 21.64 -2.64 -9.37
CA VAL A 65 22.86 -2.26 -8.64
C VAL A 65 24.04 -2.58 -9.56
N ASP A 66 25.02 -1.67 -9.63
CA ASP A 66 26.22 -1.83 -10.47
C ASP A 66 26.90 -3.18 -10.17
N GLN A 67 26.87 -4.09 -11.15
CA GLN A 67 27.32 -5.49 -11.03
C GLN A 67 28.82 -5.61 -10.69
N ALA A 68 29.60 -4.52 -10.76
CA ALA A 68 31.00 -4.50 -10.35
C ALA A 68 31.22 -4.67 -8.83
N ALA A 69 30.20 -4.51 -7.99
CA ALA A 69 30.29 -4.71 -6.53
C ALA A 69 29.82 -6.10 -6.05
N ASP A 70 29.35 -6.96 -6.96
CA ASP A 70 28.53 -8.14 -6.65
C ASP A 70 29.32 -9.47 -6.52
N GLN A 71 30.45 -9.47 -5.80
CA GLN A 71 31.14 -10.73 -5.46
C GLN A 71 31.06 -11.15 -3.99
N HIS A 72 30.41 -10.39 -3.10
CA HIS A 72 30.44 -10.70 -1.65
C HIS A 72 29.11 -10.60 -0.89
N ILE A 73 27.95 -10.36 -1.54
CA ILE A 73 26.69 -10.12 -0.81
C ILE A 73 25.57 -11.04 -1.33
N ARG A 74 25.73 -12.35 -1.12
CA ARG A 74 24.58 -13.26 -1.14
C ARG A 74 23.83 -13.14 0.18
N GLY A 75 22.80 -12.29 0.23
CA GLY A 75 21.88 -12.27 1.37
C GLY A 75 21.10 -10.99 1.69
N ARG A 76 21.17 -9.92 0.89
CA ARG A 76 20.38 -8.70 1.13
C ARG A 76 19.50 -8.37 -0.07
N GLN A 77 18.22 -8.72 0.01
CA GLN A 77 17.17 -8.02 -0.73
C GLN A 77 16.70 -6.84 0.12
N TYR A 78 16.29 -5.75 -0.54
CA TYR A 78 15.92 -4.41 -0.06
C TYR A 78 17.05 -3.36 -0.04
N GLY A 79 16.86 -2.29 -0.83
CA GLY A 79 17.24 -0.94 -0.42
C GLY A 79 18.35 -0.20 -1.17
N ASP A 80 18.48 -0.35 -2.50
CA ASP A 80 19.45 0.45 -3.28
C ASP A 80 18.79 1.28 -4.40
N HIS A 81 17.62 1.88 -4.14
CA HIS A 81 16.95 2.78 -5.10
C HIS A 81 16.50 4.07 -4.41
N PHE A 82 17.34 5.11 -4.49
CA PHE A 82 17.11 6.48 -3.99
C PHE A 82 15.76 7.05 -4.41
N THR A 83 14.70 6.66 -3.70
CA THR A 83 13.32 6.97 -4.03
C THR A 83 12.57 7.34 -2.77
N PHE A 84 11.79 8.40 -2.90
CA PHE A 84 10.82 8.87 -1.94
C PHE A 84 9.46 8.25 -2.27
N GLY A 85 8.81 7.65 -1.28
CA GLY A 85 7.43 7.20 -1.37
C GLY A 85 6.54 7.96 -0.39
N LEU A 86 5.31 8.26 -0.78
CA LEU A 86 4.30 8.82 0.12
C LEU A 86 3.01 8.04 0.00
N LYS A 87 2.55 7.47 1.11
CA LYS A 87 1.19 6.97 1.28
C LYS A 87 0.34 8.12 1.84
N PRO A 88 -0.67 8.63 1.11
CA PRO A 88 -1.57 9.65 1.65
C PRO A 88 -2.49 9.10 2.74
N THR A 89 -3.18 9.99 3.43
CA THR A 89 -4.39 9.63 4.19
C THR A 89 -5.39 8.96 3.25
N VAL A 90 -6.05 7.90 3.72
CA VAL A 90 -7.12 7.25 2.93
C VAL A 90 -8.18 8.28 2.59
N GLY A 91 -8.56 8.33 1.31
CA GLY A 91 -9.50 9.31 0.78
C GLY A 91 -8.87 10.59 0.22
N LEU A 92 -7.62 10.94 0.58
CA LEU A 92 -7.02 12.18 0.06
C LEU A 92 -6.86 12.18 -1.48
N THR A 93 -6.69 10.99 -2.06
CA THR A 93 -6.62 10.76 -3.50
C THR A 93 -7.66 9.73 -3.91
N SER A 94 -8.31 9.96 -5.05
CA SER A 94 -9.32 9.04 -5.62
C SER A 94 -8.75 7.65 -5.92
N ARG A 95 -9.55 6.63 -5.62
CA ARG A 95 -9.28 5.21 -5.93
C ARG A 95 -10.08 4.72 -7.13
N ALA A 96 -10.97 5.54 -7.68
CA ALA A 96 -11.79 5.19 -8.83
C ALA A 96 -10.91 4.72 -10.00
N GLY A 97 -11.21 3.53 -10.54
CA GLY A 97 -10.53 2.95 -11.70
C GLY A 97 -9.22 2.23 -11.37
N VAL A 98 -8.89 2.08 -10.09
CA VAL A 98 -7.79 1.24 -9.59
C VAL A 98 -8.36 -0.11 -9.17
N VAL A 99 -7.66 -1.22 -9.46
CA VAL A 99 -8.07 -2.55 -9.01
C VAL A 99 -7.94 -2.60 -7.48
N PRO A 100 -9.03 -2.81 -6.72
CA PRO A 100 -9.02 -2.63 -5.27
C PRO A 100 -8.59 -3.88 -4.50
N ILE A 101 -8.17 -3.67 -3.25
CA ILE A 101 -8.16 -4.67 -2.18
C ILE A 101 -9.17 -4.28 -1.10
N SER A 102 -9.04 -3.08 -0.56
CA SER A 102 -9.80 -2.64 0.60
C SER A 102 -10.17 -1.17 0.51
N SER A 103 -11.47 -0.89 0.59
CA SER A 103 -11.96 0.49 0.69
C SER A 103 -11.56 1.19 2.00
N ARG A 104 -11.05 0.47 3.00
CA ARG A 104 -10.57 1.06 4.26
C ARG A 104 -9.11 1.45 4.23
N GLN A 105 -8.29 0.78 3.42
CA GLN A 105 -6.84 0.90 3.47
C GLN A 105 -6.21 1.42 2.17
N ASP A 106 -6.88 1.21 1.02
CA ASP A 106 -6.32 1.57 -0.28
C ASP A 106 -6.21 3.09 -0.43
N THR A 107 -5.08 3.52 -1.00
CA THR A 107 -4.81 4.92 -1.34
C THR A 107 -3.72 4.99 -2.40
N ILE A 108 -3.69 6.07 -3.19
CA ILE A 108 -2.77 6.21 -4.32
C ILE A 108 -1.73 7.27 -3.99
N GLY A 109 -0.49 6.82 -3.87
CA GLY A 109 0.63 7.65 -3.46
C GLY A 109 1.60 8.01 -4.57
N PRO A 110 2.26 9.18 -4.51
CA PRO A 110 3.38 9.49 -5.39
C PRO A 110 4.66 8.74 -4.98
N MET A 111 5.45 8.37 -5.99
CA MET A 111 6.83 7.91 -5.83
C MET A 111 7.72 8.74 -6.74
N ALA A 112 8.83 9.26 -6.22
CA ALA A 112 9.76 10.08 -7.00
C ALA A 112 11.19 9.98 -6.45
N ARG A 113 12.18 10.60 -7.11
CA ARG A 113 13.55 10.67 -6.58
C ARG A 113 13.74 11.72 -5.49
N THR A 114 12.87 12.74 -5.47
CA THR A 114 12.96 13.86 -4.53
C THR A 114 11.61 14.10 -3.85
N VAL A 115 11.65 14.65 -2.63
CA VAL A 115 10.45 15.09 -1.91
C VAL A 115 9.69 16.13 -2.73
N VAL A 116 10.41 17.06 -3.37
CA VAL A 116 9.81 18.11 -4.21
C VAL A 116 8.97 17.50 -5.34
N ASP A 117 9.54 16.57 -6.10
CA ASP A 117 8.82 15.92 -7.20
C ASP A 117 7.58 15.16 -6.71
N ALA A 118 7.70 14.46 -5.58
CA ALA A 118 6.58 13.71 -5.00
C ALA A 118 5.46 14.65 -4.51
N VAL A 119 5.79 15.79 -3.91
CA VAL A 119 4.80 16.80 -3.50
C VAL A 119 4.15 17.47 -4.71
N HIS A 120 4.90 17.72 -5.78
CA HIS A 120 4.32 18.19 -7.04
C HIS A 120 3.33 17.19 -7.63
N LEU A 121 3.67 15.90 -7.57
CA LEU A 121 2.80 14.82 -8.02
C LEU A 121 1.56 14.69 -7.12
N LEU A 122 1.73 14.75 -5.79
CA LEU A 122 0.62 14.75 -4.82
C LEU A 122 -0.36 15.87 -5.13
N ASN A 123 0.12 17.11 -5.27
CA ASN A 123 -0.71 18.27 -5.60
C ASN A 123 -1.54 18.08 -6.87
N ALA A 124 -1.03 17.32 -7.85
CA ALA A 124 -1.77 17.06 -9.07
C ALA A 124 -2.93 16.07 -8.86
N ILE A 125 -2.85 15.14 -7.90
CA ILE A 125 -3.79 14.02 -7.78
C ILE A 125 -4.75 14.12 -6.59
N VAL A 126 -4.49 14.98 -5.60
CA VAL A 126 -5.37 15.16 -4.43
C VAL A 126 -6.73 15.75 -4.78
N GLY A 127 -7.72 15.48 -3.92
CA GLY A 127 -9.03 16.13 -3.92
C GLY A 127 -10.19 15.25 -4.33
N PHE A 128 -11.37 15.85 -4.20
CA PHE A 128 -12.66 15.21 -4.45
C PHE A 128 -12.73 14.50 -5.80
N ASP A 129 -13.38 13.34 -5.82
CA ASP A 129 -13.81 12.62 -7.01
C ASP A 129 -15.22 12.06 -6.77
N PRO A 130 -16.22 12.42 -7.59
CA PRO A 130 -17.59 11.92 -7.41
C PRO A 130 -17.72 10.40 -7.58
N ARG A 131 -16.78 9.73 -8.27
CA ARG A 131 -16.77 8.26 -8.39
C ARG A 131 -16.18 7.57 -7.16
N ASP A 132 -15.57 8.34 -6.27
CA ASP A 132 -15.02 7.88 -4.99
C ASP A 132 -15.42 8.87 -3.88
N SER A 133 -16.68 9.31 -3.91
CA SER A 133 -17.17 10.36 -3.01
C SER A 133 -17.15 9.90 -1.56
N GLU A 134 -17.38 8.61 -1.30
CA GLU A 134 -17.37 8.05 0.06
C GLU A 134 -16.05 8.30 0.78
N ALA A 135 -14.91 8.17 0.10
CA ALA A 135 -13.61 8.44 0.73
C ALA A 135 -13.11 9.88 0.51
N THR A 136 -13.42 10.51 -0.63
CA THR A 136 -12.80 11.80 -0.99
C THR A 136 -13.57 13.02 -0.48
N SER A 137 -14.84 12.88 -0.07
CA SER A 137 -15.66 14.05 0.35
C SER A 137 -15.11 14.74 1.59
N GLU A 138 -14.80 13.97 2.63
CA GLU A 138 -14.34 14.52 3.91
C GLU A 138 -12.91 15.05 3.78
N THR A 139 -12.01 14.28 3.18
CA THR A 139 -10.59 14.66 3.08
C THR A 139 -10.34 15.87 2.17
N ALA A 140 -11.20 16.10 1.17
CA ALA A 140 -11.09 17.25 0.29
C ALA A 140 -11.21 18.59 1.04
N GLN A 141 -11.92 18.63 2.18
CA GLN A 141 -12.06 19.84 2.98
C GLN A 141 -10.76 20.22 3.73
N PHE A 142 -9.84 19.27 3.89
CA PHE A 142 -8.57 19.43 4.59
C PHE A 142 -7.40 19.71 3.63
N ILE A 143 -7.67 19.86 2.33
CA ILE A 143 -6.64 20.23 1.37
C ILE A 143 -6.33 21.72 1.56
N PRO A 144 -5.07 22.09 1.83
CA PRO A 144 -4.71 23.46 2.11
C PRO A 144 -4.88 24.36 0.88
N ASP A 145 -5.34 25.59 1.10
CA ASP A 145 -5.36 26.62 0.06
C ASP A 145 -3.94 26.83 -0.48
N GLY A 146 -3.75 26.68 -1.80
CA GLY A 146 -2.44 26.72 -2.45
C GLY A 146 -1.70 25.36 -2.53
N GLY A 147 -2.27 24.30 -1.93
CA GLY A 147 -1.77 22.92 -2.00
C GLY A 147 -0.49 22.67 -1.19
N TYR A 148 0.01 21.44 -1.19
CA TYR A 148 1.10 20.97 -0.32
C TYR A 148 2.49 21.52 -0.66
N LYS A 149 2.71 22.07 -1.87
CA LYS A 149 3.98 22.70 -2.27
C LYS A 149 4.43 23.80 -1.31
N GLN A 150 3.49 24.48 -0.66
CA GLN A 150 3.78 25.54 0.31
C GLN A 150 4.53 25.04 1.56
N PHE A 151 4.52 23.72 1.82
CA PHE A 151 5.19 23.12 2.97
C PHE A 151 6.61 22.63 2.66
N LEU A 152 7.11 22.82 1.44
CA LEU A 152 8.50 22.55 1.10
C LEU A 152 9.40 23.59 1.76
N ASN A 153 9.95 23.23 2.93
CA ASN A 153 10.77 24.10 3.76
C ASN A 153 11.99 23.32 4.28
N GLU A 154 13.20 23.81 3.99
CA GLU A 154 14.47 23.23 4.45
C GLU A 154 14.57 23.20 5.99
N ASP A 155 13.99 24.20 6.65
CA ASP A 155 13.95 24.32 8.11
C ASP A 155 12.70 23.66 8.72
N GLY A 156 11.91 22.92 7.93
CA GLY A 156 10.60 22.39 8.35
C GLY A 156 10.63 21.51 9.60
N ILE A 157 11.79 20.91 9.90
CA ILE A 157 12.00 20.06 11.07
C ILE A 157 12.36 20.83 12.34
N ILE A 158 12.80 22.09 12.23
CA ILE A 158 13.20 22.88 13.40
C ILE A 158 11.99 23.06 14.32
N GLY A 159 12.15 22.69 15.59
CA GLY A 159 11.10 22.73 16.60
C GLY A 159 10.09 21.58 16.56
N LYS A 160 10.19 20.65 15.60
CA LYS A 160 9.33 19.46 15.53
C LYS A 160 9.78 18.37 16.50
N ARG A 161 8.81 17.65 17.05
CA ARG A 161 8.97 16.56 18.02
C ARG A 161 8.74 15.22 17.32
N LEU A 162 9.83 14.54 17.00
CA LEU A 162 9.78 13.21 16.40
C LEU A 162 9.90 12.12 17.46
N GLY A 163 8.96 11.17 17.48
CA GLY A 163 9.05 9.97 18.31
C GLY A 163 9.73 8.83 17.57
N VAL A 164 10.81 8.28 18.12
CA VAL A 164 11.52 7.15 17.51
C VAL A 164 10.98 5.84 18.10
N VAL A 165 10.45 4.97 17.24
CA VAL A 165 9.97 3.64 17.63
C VAL A 165 11.17 2.70 17.82
N ARG A 166 11.39 2.29 19.08
CA ARG A 166 12.59 1.55 19.50
C ARG A 166 12.37 0.05 19.69
N HIS A 167 11.18 -0.38 20.09
CA HIS A 167 10.86 -1.79 20.34
C HIS A 167 10.04 -2.36 19.17
N PRO A 168 10.31 -3.60 18.69
CA PRO A 168 11.25 -4.61 19.20
C PRO A 168 12.72 -4.44 18.74
N TYR A 169 13.04 -3.42 17.94
CA TYR A 169 14.33 -3.32 17.25
C TYR A 169 15.58 -3.16 18.13
N LEU A 170 15.46 -2.59 19.33
CA LEU A 170 16.60 -2.30 20.22
C LEU A 170 16.71 -3.22 21.45
N ASP A 171 15.65 -3.96 21.78
CA ASP A 171 15.64 -4.83 22.97
C ASP A 171 15.77 -6.30 22.59
N THR A 172 17.00 -6.74 22.31
CA THR A 172 17.37 -8.17 22.28
C THR A 172 17.33 -8.85 23.66
N LEU A 173 16.50 -8.41 24.62
CA LEU A 173 16.72 -8.74 26.05
C LEU A 173 15.56 -9.33 26.86
N ASN A 174 14.38 -9.67 26.29
CA ASN A 174 13.47 -10.56 27.02
C ASN A 174 12.57 -11.43 26.11
N ARG A 175 12.80 -12.74 26.14
CA ARG A 175 12.14 -13.72 25.24
C ARG A 175 10.61 -13.79 25.46
N SER A 176 10.13 -13.49 26.67
CA SER A 176 8.70 -13.48 27.01
C SER A 176 7.96 -12.28 26.41
N THR A 177 8.51 -11.07 26.51
CA THR A 177 7.94 -9.84 25.92
C THR A 177 7.88 -9.93 24.40
N VAL A 178 8.91 -10.51 23.76
CA VAL A 178 8.90 -10.79 22.32
C VAL A 178 7.77 -11.76 21.96
N SER A 179 7.60 -12.87 22.69
CA SER A 179 6.53 -13.84 22.39
C SER A 179 5.11 -13.25 22.54
N THR A 180 4.87 -12.42 23.56
CA THR A 180 3.58 -11.75 23.72
C THR A 180 3.34 -10.73 22.61
N PHE A 181 4.38 -9.99 22.20
CA PHE A 181 4.30 -9.04 21.09
C PHE A 181 4.03 -9.74 19.75
N GLU A 182 4.73 -10.84 19.46
CA GLU A 182 4.49 -11.65 18.26
C GLU A 182 3.06 -12.21 18.25
N ASN A 183 2.55 -12.72 19.38
CA ASN A 183 1.15 -13.19 19.45
C ASN A 183 0.13 -12.06 19.18
N HIS A 184 0.40 -10.83 19.66
CA HIS A 184 -0.46 -9.68 19.37
C HIS A 184 -0.34 -9.26 17.90
N LEU A 185 0.85 -9.32 17.31
CA LEU A 185 1.05 -9.05 15.89
C LEU A 185 0.39 -10.11 15.01
N GLU A 186 0.41 -11.38 15.40
CA GLU A 186 -0.30 -12.47 14.71
C GLU A 186 -1.81 -12.30 14.84
N LEU A 187 -2.32 -11.91 16.01
CA LEU A 187 -3.74 -11.62 16.18
C LEU A 187 -4.18 -10.40 15.36
N LEU A 188 -3.37 -9.34 15.35
CA LEU A 188 -3.54 -8.16 14.50
C LEU A 188 -3.59 -8.54 13.02
N ARG A 189 -2.57 -9.27 12.56
CA ARG A 189 -2.46 -9.73 11.17
C ARG A 189 -3.59 -10.68 10.79
N SER A 190 -4.06 -11.53 11.70
CA SER A 190 -5.16 -12.45 11.41
C SER A 190 -6.52 -11.73 11.34
N GLY A 191 -6.78 -10.75 12.22
CA GLY A 191 -7.98 -9.91 12.15
C GLY A 191 -7.99 -9.00 10.91
N GLU A 192 -6.86 -8.38 10.59
CA GLU A 192 -6.68 -7.58 9.37
C GLU A 192 -6.84 -8.42 8.11
N LEU A 193 -6.18 -9.59 8.03
CA LEU A 193 -6.29 -10.47 6.88
C LEU A 193 -7.72 -10.95 6.65
N MET A 194 -8.46 -11.31 7.71
CA MET A 194 -9.87 -11.71 7.63
C MET A 194 -10.72 -10.60 7.00
N LEU A 195 -10.51 -9.35 7.42
CA LEU A 195 -11.19 -8.20 6.84
C LEU A 195 -10.80 -7.99 5.39
N LEU A 196 -9.50 -7.96 5.09
CA LEU A 196 -9.01 -7.77 3.73
C LEU A 196 -9.56 -8.83 2.77
N GLN A 197 -9.65 -10.10 3.20
CA GLN A 197 -10.22 -11.18 2.38
C GLN A 197 -11.70 -10.95 2.06
N ALA A 198 -12.48 -10.50 3.06
CA ALA A 198 -13.90 -10.22 2.89
C ALA A 198 -14.15 -8.99 2.00
N GLU A 199 -13.35 -7.92 2.20
CA GLU A 199 -13.44 -6.69 1.42
C GLU A 199 -12.95 -6.88 -0.01
N PHE A 200 -11.85 -7.63 -0.20
CA PHE A 200 -11.28 -7.89 -1.51
C PHE A 200 -12.27 -8.59 -2.41
N LYS A 201 -12.96 -9.65 -1.93
CA LYS A 201 -13.99 -10.33 -2.71
C LYS A 201 -15.06 -9.36 -3.21
N SER A 202 -15.61 -8.53 -2.32
CA SER A 202 -16.68 -7.59 -2.70
C SER A 202 -16.15 -6.56 -3.70
N SER A 203 -15.04 -5.91 -3.36
CA SER A 203 -14.47 -4.79 -4.11
C SER A 203 -13.99 -5.22 -5.49
N VAL A 204 -13.29 -6.36 -5.60
CA VAL A 204 -12.80 -6.85 -6.90
C VAL A 204 -13.97 -7.27 -7.79
N ASN A 205 -15.00 -7.92 -7.24
CA ASN A 205 -16.18 -8.30 -8.02
C ASN A 205 -16.96 -7.10 -8.55
N GLU A 206 -17.03 -6.01 -7.78
CA GLU A 206 -17.60 -4.74 -8.25
C GLU A 206 -16.77 -4.15 -9.38
N TYR A 207 -15.45 -4.02 -9.18
CA TYR A 207 -14.53 -3.52 -10.21
C TYR A 207 -14.62 -4.31 -11.52
N LEU A 208 -14.63 -5.65 -11.47
CA LEU A 208 -14.66 -6.50 -12.66
C LEU A 208 -15.96 -6.37 -13.47
N LYS A 209 -17.08 -5.99 -12.83
CA LYS A 209 -18.35 -5.71 -13.52
C LYS A 209 -18.29 -4.41 -14.31
N GLU A 210 -17.49 -3.44 -13.88
CA GLU A 210 -17.35 -2.13 -14.54
C GLU A 210 -16.47 -2.17 -15.80
N LEU A 211 -15.68 -3.24 -15.99
CA LEU A 211 -14.83 -3.39 -17.16
C LEU A 211 -15.68 -3.40 -18.44
N ALA A 212 -15.38 -2.49 -19.36
CA ALA A 212 -16.08 -2.41 -20.65
C ALA A 212 -15.85 -3.69 -21.47
N ILE A 213 -14.62 -4.22 -21.42
CA ILE A 213 -14.23 -5.47 -22.08
C ILE A 213 -13.46 -6.30 -21.06
N SER A 214 -13.84 -7.56 -20.84
CA SER A 214 -13.11 -8.51 -19.99
C SER A 214 -13.63 -9.92 -20.21
N PHE A 215 -12.73 -10.91 -20.10
CA PHE A 215 -13.06 -12.33 -20.08
C PHE A 215 -13.37 -12.85 -18.67
N VAL A 216 -12.99 -12.11 -17.62
CA VAL A 216 -13.28 -12.41 -16.22
C VAL A 216 -14.21 -11.34 -15.64
N ARG A 217 -15.23 -11.76 -14.89
CA ARG A 217 -16.26 -10.89 -14.30
C ARG A 217 -16.42 -11.07 -12.80
N SER A 218 -15.65 -11.98 -12.22
CA SER A 218 -15.64 -12.28 -10.80
C SER A 218 -14.28 -12.80 -10.33
N LEU A 219 -14.08 -12.82 -9.01
CA LEU A 219 -12.95 -13.47 -8.36
C LEU A 219 -12.92 -14.98 -8.67
N ALA A 220 -14.09 -15.62 -8.74
CA ALA A 220 -14.20 -17.01 -9.18
C ALA A 220 -13.64 -17.21 -10.59
N ASP A 221 -13.99 -16.33 -11.55
CA ASP A 221 -13.44 -16.42 -12.91
C ASP A 221 -11.91 -16.27 -12.95
N ILE A 222 -11.34 -15.43 -12.07
CA ILE A 222 -9.87 -15.29 -11.94
C ILE A 222 -9.26 -16.58 -11.40
N ILE A 223 -9.86 -17.16 -10.35
CA ILE A 223 -9.38 -18.43 -9.77
C ILE A 223 -9.41 -19.54 -10.82
N ASP A 224 -10.52 -19.64 -11.56
CA ASP A 224 -10.71 -20.62 -12.62
C ASP A 224 -9.76 -20.38 -13.79
N PHE A 225 -9.53 -19.11 -14.18
CA PHE A 225 -8.52 -18.76 -15.18
C PHE A 225 -7.16 -19.29 -14.78
N ASN A 226 -6.72 -19.03 -13.54
CA ASN A 226 -5.42 -19.47 -13.06
C ASN A 226 -5.33 -21.00 -13.04
N GLN A 227 -6.38 -21.69 -12.58
CA GLN A 227 -6.44 -23.17 -12.56
C GLN A 227 -6.35 -23.78 -13.96
N ASN A 228 -6.94 -23.12 -14.97
CA ASN A 228 -6.87 -23.53 -16.36
C ASN A 228 -5.57 -23.11 -17.06
N ASN A 229 -4.76 -22.25 -16.44
CA ASN A 229 -3.48 -21.75 -16.97
C ASN A 229 -2.34 -21.85 -15.93
N PRO A 230 -2.10 -23.01 -15.31
CA PRO A 230 -1.25 -23.13 -14.14
C PRO A 230 0.23 -22.82 -14.43
N GLU A 231 0.72 -23.12 -15.63
CA GLU A 231 2.08 -22.78 -16.06
C GLU A 231 2.25 -21.28 -16.28
N LEU A 232 1.24 -20.64 -16.89
CA LEU A 232 1.26 -19.21 -17.21
C LEU A 232 1.29 -18.36 -15.95
N GLU A 233 0.49 -18.75 -14.95
CA GLU A 233 0.34 -18.05 -13.68
C GLU A 233 1.29 -18.58 -12.58
N LYS A 234 2.16 -19.55 -12.88
CA LYS A 234 3.08 -20.15 -11.90
C LYS A 234 2.41 -20.67 -10.63
N LEU A 235 1.29 -21.37 -10.81
CA LEU A 235 0.49 -21.86 -9.69
C LEU A 235 1.21 -22.91 -8.85
N GLU A 236 2.06 -23.74 -9.45
CA GLU A 236 2.84 -24.73 -8.71
C GLU A 236 3.86 -24.06 -7.77
N GLU A 237 4.51 -22.99 -8.24
CA GLU A 237 5.55 -22.31 -7.46
C GLU A 237 4.98 -21.38 -6.37
N TYR A 238 3.91 -20.64 -6.69
CA TYR A 238 3.44 -19.56 -5.82
C TYR A 238 2.00 -19.74 -5.31
N GLY A 239 1.16 -20.47 -6.05
CA GLY A 239 -0.23 -20.71 -5.68
C GLY A 239 -1.12 -19.47 -5.71
N GLN A 240 -2.33 -19.62 -5.16
CA GLN A 240 -3.38 -18.58 -5.12
C GLN A 240 -4.30 -18.70 -3.90
N GLN A 241 -3.75 -19.16 -2.78
CA GLN A 241 -4.51 -19.55 -1.60
C GLN A 241 -5.35 -18.39 -1.03
N THR A 242 -4.81 -17.17 -1.03
CA THR A 242 -5.50 -16.00 -0.50
C THR A 242 -6.71 -15.61 -1.38
N LEU A 243 -6.64 -15.80 -2.71
CA LEU A 243 -7.80 -15.63 -3.59
C LEU A 243 -8.90 -16.64 -3.25
N ILE A 244 -8.54 -17.91 -3.08
CA ILE A 244 -9.48 -18.99 -2.72
C ILE A 244 -10.13 -18.74 -1.37
N GLU A 245 -9.37 -18.28 -0.38
CA GLU A 245 -9.88 -17.92 0.94
C GLU A 245 -10.81 -16.72 0.88
N SER A 246 -10.44 -15.69 0.11
CA SER A 246 -11.30 -14.51 -0.12
C SER A 246 -12.61 -14.91 -0.79
N GLU A 247 -12.58 -15.78 -1.81
CA GLU A 247 -13.80 -16.26 -2.47
C GLU A 247 -14.72 -17.05 -1.53
N ARG A 248 -14.19 -17.68 -0.48
CA ARG A 248 -15.00 -18.40 0.53
C ARG A 248 -15.68 -17.48 1.53
N THR A 249 -15.35 -16.19 1.54
CA THR A 249 -15.98 -15.23 2.45
C THR A 249 -17.43 -14.94 2.05
N ASN A 250 -18.22 -14.55 3.05
CA ASN A 250 -19.61 -14.12 2.88
C ASN A 250 -19.77 -12.59 3.00
N GLY A 251 -18.68 -11.84 2.79
CA GLY A 251 -18.62 -10.39 3.02
C GLY A 251 -18.52 -10.02 4.51
N ILE A 252 -18.85 -8.76 4.82
CA ILE A 252 -18.69 -8.19 6.18
C ILE A 252 -19.84 -8.62 7.10
N GLY A 253 -19.59 -9.66 7.89
CA GLY A 253 -20.46 -10.18 8.94
C GLY A 253 -20.16 -9.60 10.32
N GLU A 254 -20.68 -10.25 11.37
CA GLU A 254 -20.44 -9.80 12.75
C GLU A 254 -18.98 -10.01 13.19
N LYS A 255 -18.32 -11.07 12.72
CA LYS A 255 -16.92 -11.34 13.04
C LYS A 255 -15.99 -10.28 12.46
N GLU A 256 -16.22 -9.93 11.20
CA GLU A 256 -15.51 -8.91 10.45
C GLU A 256 -15.73 -7.54 11.11
N ARG A 257 -16.96 -7.16 11.44
CA ARG A 257 -17.22 -5.90 12.18
C ARG A 257 -16.48 -5.82 13.51
N LYS A 258 -16.50 -6.90 14.31
CA LYS A 258 -15.74 -6.96 15.57
C LYS A 258 -14.23 -6.86 15.35
N ALA A 259 -13.70 -7.47 14.30
CA ALA A 259 -12.31 -7.30 13.92
C ALA A 259 -12.02 -5.83 13.57
N ALA A 260 -12.89 -5.17 12.81
CA ALA A 260 -12.70 -3.77 12.43
C ALA A 260 -12.70 -2.84 13.65
N GLU A 261 -13.66 -3.01 14.56
CA GLU A 261 -13.72 -2.28 15.84
C GLU A 261 -12.46 -2.51 16.69
N TYR A 262 -11.95 -3.74 16.72
CA TYR A 262 -10.73 -4.07 17.46
C TYR A 262 -9.49 -3.40 16.85
N LEU A 263 -9.36 -3.42 15.52
CA LEU A 263 -8.24 -2.77 14.82
C LEU A 263 -8.29 -1.25 14.98
N GLU A 264 -9.47 -0.64 14.91
CA GLU A 264 -9.67 0.80 15.16
C GLU A 264 -9.28 1.16 16.59
N LYS A 265 -9.73 0.37 17.58
CA LYS A 265 -9.34 0.56 18.96
C LYS A 265 -7.82 0.46 19.16
N LEU A 266 -7.15 -0.48 18.51
CA LEU A 266 -5.69 -0.60 18.59
C LEU A 266 -4.96 0.56 17.92
N SER A 267 -5.51 1.08 16.83
CA SER A 267 -5.02 2.30 16.18
C SER A 267 -5.07 3.49 17.15
N TRP A 268 -6.20 3.66 17.84
CA TRP A 268 -6.42 4.72 18.81
C TRP A 268 -5.57 4.56 20.07
N ASP A 269 -5.64 3.40 20.74
CA ASP A 269 -4.90 3.10 21.97
C ASP A 269 -3.38 3.05 21.76
N GLY A 270 -2.96 2.73 20.53
CA GLY A 270 -1.58 2.62 20.10
C GLY A 270 -1.06 3.91 19.50
N PHE A 271 -1.28 4.11 18.21
CA PHE A 271 -0.65 5.19 17.45
C PHE A 271 -1.10 6.57 17.89
N GLU A 272 -2.41 6.85 17.83
CA GLU A 272 -2.94 8.19 18.12
C GLU A 272 -2.68 8.63 19.55
N LYS A 273 -2.94 7.73 20.51
CA LYS A 273 -2.72 8.03 21.92
C LYS A 273 -1.25 8.35 22.18
N LYS A 274 -0.31 7.66 21.54
CA LYS A 274 1.12 7.97 21.70
C LYS A 274 1.51 9.29 21.06
N MET A 275 0.94 9.64 19.91
CA MET A 275 1.11 10.97 19.31
C MET A 275 0.64 12.07 20.27
N LYS A 276 -0.56 11.90 20.87
CA LYS A 276 -1.17 12.84 21.83
C LYS A 276 -0.42 12.93 23.16
N ASP A 277 -0.15 11.80 23.81
CA ASP A 277 0.51 11.72 25.13
C ASP A 277 1.89 12.39 25.11
N TYR A 278 2.66 12.16 24.04
CA TYR A 278 4.02 12.68 23.90
C TYR A 278 4.10 14.00 23.13
N LYS A 279 2.96 14.53 22.64
CA LYS A 279 2.85 15.73 21.81
C LYS A 279 3.81 15.66 20.63
N LEU A 280 3.70 14.62 19.83
CA LEU A 280 4.60 14.34 18.71
C LEU A 280 4.02 14.93 17.43
N ASP A 281 4.90 15.43 16.57
CA ASP A 281 4.54 15.85 15.21
C ASP A 281 4.65 14.70 14.21
N ALA A 282 5.45 13.67 14.52
CA ALA A 282 5.52 12.44 13.73
C ALA A 282 6.17 11.28 14.53
N LEU A 283 5.95 10.04 14.07
CA LEU A 283 6.78 8.89 14.45
C LEU A 283 7.84 8.57 13.39
N VAL A 284 8.89 7.90 13.80
CA VAL A 284 9.98 7.44 12.95
C VAL A 284 10.31 6.00 13.31
N THR A 285 10.31 5.12 12.32
CA THR A 285 10.70 3.73 12.46
C THR A 285 12.00 3.47 11.69
N PRO A 286 12.86 2.55 12.13
CA PRO A 286 14.03 2.14 11.35
C PRO A 286 13.62 1.28 10.15
N ASP A 287 12.52 0.54 10.23
CA ASP A 287 11.99 -0.31 9.17
C ASP A 287 10.49 -0.03 8.98
N ILE A 288 10.06 0.05 7.71
CA ILE A 288 8.69 0.29 7.29
C ILE A 288 7.78 -0.89 7.62
N SER A 289 8.32 -2.10 7.70
CA SER A 289 7.53 -3.35 7.86
C SER A 289 6.58 -3.34 9.05
N LEU A 290 6.94 -2.67 10.16
CA LEU A 290 6.05 -2.51 11.33
C LEU A 290 5.13 -1.29 11.24
N ALA A 291 5.50 -0.27 10.48
CA ALA A 291 4.66 0.91 10.29
C ALA A 291 3.50 0.64 9.31
N MET A 292 3.72 -0.23 8.31
CA MET A 292 2.74 -0.49 7.24
C MET A 292 1.35 -0.85 7.77
N THR A 293 1.25 -1.85 8.66
CA THR A 293 -0.02 -2.29 9.24
C THR A 293 -0.71 -1.16 10.02
N VAL A 294 0.04 -0.40 10.83
CA VAL A 294 -0.53 0.72 11.61
C VAL A 294 -1.05 1.82 10.70
N LEU A 295 -0.26 2.21 9.69
CA LEU A 295 -0.62 3.24 8.72
C LEU A 295 -1.77 2.82 7.80
N ALA A 296 -1.87 1.53 7.48
CA ALA A 296 -2.94 0.97 6.67
C ALA A 296 -4.25 0.92 7.46
N ILE A 297 -4.24 0.29 8.64
CA ILE A 297 -5.42 0.16 9.52
C ILE A 297 -6.03 1.52 9.86
N GLY A 298 -5.20 2.47 10.29
CA GLY A 298 -5.67 3.80 10.68
C GLY A 298 -5.90 4.74 9.51
N GLY A 299 -5.61 4.30 8.28
CA GLY A 299 -5.69 5.17 7.10
C GLY A 299 -4.75 6.38 7.15
N TYR A 300 -3.70 6.35 7.99
CA TYR A 300 -2.79 7.46 8.21
C TYR A 300 -1.84 7.69 7.04
N PRO A 301 -1.35 8.93 6.86
CA PRO A 301 -0.28 9.19 5.91
C PRO A 301 1.03 8.57 6.40
N GLY A 302 1.92 8.26 5.47
CA GLY A 302 3.27 7.79 5.73
C GLY A 302 4.20 8.18 4.59
N ILE A 303 5.47 8.41 4.88
CA ILE A 303 6.49 8.60 3.83
C ILE A 303 7.63 7.60 4.02
N SER A 304 8.42 7.41 2.99
CA SER A 304 9.65 6.64 3.05
C SER A 304 10.74 7.44 2.35
N VAL A 305 11.90 7.52 2.99
CA VAL A 305 13.07 8.24 2.50
C VAL A 305 14.25 7.31 2.67
N GLU A 306 14.95 6.95 1.61
CA GLU A 306 16.20 6.19 1.77
C GLU A 306 17.32 7.14 2.23
N PRO A 307 18.02 6.87 3.36
CA PRO A 307 19.17 7.65 3.77
C PRO A 307 20.34 7.46 2.80
N ASN A 308 21.04 8.54 2.50
CA ASN A 308 22.10 8.60 1.50
C ASN A 308 23.43 7.94 1.92
N THR A 309 23.42 7.00 2.88
CA THR A 309 24.64 6.35 3.39
C THR A 309 24.44 4.84 3.58
N LYS A 310 25.54 4.07 3.50
CA LYS A 310 25.62 2.61 3.68
C LYS A 310 25.13 2.09 5.06
N ALA A 311 24.52 2.93 5.88
CA ALA A 311 23.97 2.59 7.18
C ALA A 311 22.45 2.53 7.07
N MET A 312 21.90 1.34 7.34
CA MET A 312 20.48 0.98 7.52
C MET A 312 19.45 1.94 6.90
N GLY A 313 18.78 1.50 5.84
CA GLY A 313 17.66 2.22 5.25
C GLY A 313 16.61 2.58 6.30
N CYS A 314 16.59 3.84 6.75
CA CYS A 314 15.61 4.35 7.71
C CYS A 314 14.35 4.75 6.97
N SER A 315 13.28 3.97 7.09
CA SER A 315 11.97 4.41 6.59
C SER A 315 11.26 5.26 7.64
N LEU A 316 11.32 6.59 7.52
CA LEU A 316 10.58 7.47 8.42
C LEU A 316 9.07 7.41 8.15
N GLY A 317 8.30 6.62 8.90
CA GLY A 317 6.83 6.66 8.82
C GLY A 317 6.20 7.87 9.54
N PHE A 318 6.07 9.00 8.87
CA PHE A 318 5.40 10.19 9.44
C PHE A 318 3.88 10.06 9.36
N ALA A 319 3.15 10.21 10.48
CA ALA A 319 1.80 10.77 10.37
C ALA A 319 1.91 12.26 10.67
N LEU A 320 1.54 13.08 9.70
CA LEU A 320 1.26 14.48 9.93
C LEU A 320 -0.16 14.54 10.51
N GLU A 321 -0.29 14.81 11.80
CA GLU A 321 -1.52 15.46 12.27
C GLU A 321 -1.43 16.93 11.84
N GLY A 322 -2.39 17.35 11.03
CA GLY A 322 -2.69 18.73 10.70
C GLY A 322 -4.19 18.91 10.71
#